data_AF-A0A6C0E3J9-F1
#
_entry.id   AF-A0A6C0E3J9-F1
#
_cell.length_a   1.000
_cell.length_b   1.000
_cell.length_c   1.000
_cell.angle_alpha   90.00
_cell.angle_beta   90.00
_cell.angle_gamma   90.00
#
_symmetry.space_group_name_H-M   'P 1'
#
loop_
_entity.id
_entity.type
_entity.pdbx_description
1 polymer ?
#
loop_
_entity_poly.entity_id
_entity_poly.type
_entity_poly.pdbx_seq_one_letter_code
_entity_poly.pdbx_strand_id
1 'polypeptide(L)'
;MKNILHIVLFWLFLNIIIGLTMDFALFTQTTPEMKKESIPFKLLTTEFWATIEWMFVIPANRIGNTFLNPAQISLSSYVFDFLAQLWSNTFWLHLPTTIDDYAGMVLILFGMYLAKFRLLG
;
A
#
# COMPACT_ATOMS: atom_id res chain seq x y z
N MET A 1 23.76 -17.30 7.83
CA MET A 1 22.35 -16.88 8.04
C MET A 1 22.20 -15.46 7.52
N LYS A 2 21.49 -15.22 6.41
CA LYS A 2 20.99 -13.87 6.13
C LYS A 2 20.12 -13.46 7.32
N ASN A 3 20.35 -12.28 7.88
CA ASN A 3 19.62 -11.85 9.06
C ASN A 3 18.18 -11.52 8.65
N ILE A 4 17.26 -12.47 8.87
CA ILE A 4 15.83 -12.37 8.50
C ILE A 4 15.20 -11.06 8.98
N LEU A 5 15.65 -10.54 10.12
CA LEU A 5 15.24 -9.25 10.65
C LEU A 5 15.53 -8.11 9.66
N HIS A 6 16.71 -8.08 9.06
CA HIS A 6 17.08 -7.03 8.11
C HIS A 6 16.26 -7.14 6.83
N ILE A 7 15.95 -8.36 6.38
CA ILE A 7 15.09 -8.60 5.21
C ILE A 7 13.68 -8.07 5.48
N VAL A 8 13.10 -8.39 6.64
CA VAL A 8 11.77 -7.91 7.02
C VAL A 8 11.76 -6.40 7.19
N LEU A 9 12.75 -5.82 7.87
CA LEU A 9 12.83 -4.36 8.04
C LEU A 9 12.95 -3.63 6.71
N PHE A 10 13.76 -4.16 5.78
CA PHE A 10 13.88 -3.58 4.45
C PHE A 10 12.58 -3.74 3.65
N TRP A 11 11.89 -4.89 3.77
CA TRP A 11 10.57 -5.08 3.17
C TRP A 11 9.53 -4.09 3.71
N LEU A 12 9.50 -3.85 5.04
CA LEU A 12 8.63 -2.84 5.65
C LEU A 12 8.93 -1.44 5.10
N PHE A 13 10.21 -1.09 5.02
CA PHE A 13 10.65 0.19 4.45
C PHE A 13 10.15 0.38 3.00
N LEU A 14 10.26 -0.64 2.15
CA LEU A 14 9.76 -0.57 0.78
C LEU A 14 8.24 -0.35 0.74
N ASN A 15 7.48 -1.04 1.58
CA ASN A 15 6.02 -0.86 1.64
C ASN A 15 5.59 0.51 2.17
N ILE A 16 6.36 1.09 3.10
CA ILE A 16 6.13 2.47 3.55
C ILE A 16 6.33 3.45 2.39
N ILE A 17 7.38 3.28 1.58
CA ILE A 17 7.60 4.12 0.40
C ILE A 17 6.44 3.98 -0.59
N ILE A 18 5.94 2.76 -0.82
CA ILE A 18 4.80 2.52 -1.71
C ILE A 18 3.57 3.33 -1.23
N GLY A 19 3.24 3.25 0.06
CA GLY A 19 2.14 4.04 0.64
C GLY A 19 2.35 5.55 0.46
N LEU A 20 3.57 6.05 0.69
CA LEU A 20 3.90 7.47 0.48
C LEU A 20 3.77 7.89 -0.99
N THR A 21 4.19 7.05 -1.95
CA THR A 21 4.05 7.36 -3.38
C THR A 21 2.59 7.41 -3.81
N MET A 22 1.74 6.54 -3.25
CA MET A 22 0.31 6.57 -3.48
C MET A 22 -0.34 7.84 -2.88
N ASP A 23 0.03 8.21 -1.66
CA ASP A 23 -0.43 9.45 -1.03
C ASP A 23 0.00 10.70 -1.83
N PHE A 24 1.22 10.73 -2.36
CA PHE A 24 1.68 11.82 -3.23
C PHE A 24 0.92 11.84 -4.56
N ALA A 25 0.63 10.67 -5.14
CA ALA A 25 -0.20 10.58 -6.34
C ALA A 25 -1.59 11.19 -6.07
N LEU A 26 -2.25 10.80 -4.99
CA LEU A 26 -3.54 11.34 -4.58
C LEU A 26 -3.46 12.86 -4.32
N PHE A 27 -2.42 13.29 -3.60
CA PHE A 27 -2.21 14.70 -3.27
C PHE A 27 -2.09 15.56 -4.52
N THR A 28 -1.23 15.17 -5.47
CA THR A 28 -1.06 15.94 -6.71
C THR A 28 -2.36 16.08 -7.50
N GLN A 29 -3.22 15.06 -7.49
CA GLN A 29 -4.54 15.08 -8.12
C GLN A 29 -5.57 15.96 -7.40
N THR A 30 -5.41 16.21 -6.10
CA THR A 30 -6.37 16.99 -5.30
C THR A 30 -6.08 18.48 -5.24
N THR A 31 -4.94 18.93 -5.77
CA THR A 31 -4.57 20.36 -5.81
C THR A 31 -5.56 21.19 -6.66
N PRO A 32 -5.80 22.47 -6.32
CA PRO A 32 -6.71 23.33 -7.09
C PRO A 32 -6.35 23.50 -8.56
N GLU A 33 -5.04 23.48 -8.86
CA GLU A 33 -4.48 23.56 -10.20
C GLU A 33 -4.84 22.29 -10.98
N MET A 34 -4.49 21.12 -10.44
CA MET A 34 -4.74 19.85 -11.10
C MET A 34 -6.23 19.58 -11.29
N LYS A 35 -7.11 20.04 -10.40
CA LYS A 35 -8.57 19.90 -10.60
C LYS A 35 -9.06 20.49 -11.93
N LYS A 36 -8.47 21.61 -12.37
CA LYS A 36 -8.84 22.32 -13.60
C LYS A 36 -8.10 21.83 -14.84
N GLU A 37 -7.10 20.98 -14.67
CA GLU A 37 -6.28 20.46 -15.77
C GLU A 37 -7.02 19.44 -16.65
N SER A 38 -6.52 19.33 -17.88
CA SER A 38 -7.01 18.38 -18.87
C SER A 38 -6.78 16.93 -18.44
N ILE A 39 -7.68 16.01 -18.85
CA ILE A 39 -7.56 14.57 -18.52
C ILE A 39 -6.20 13.96 -18.92
N PRO A 40 -5.63 14.25 -20.11
CA PRO A 40 -4.32 13.71 -20.47
C PRO A 40 -3.22 14.12 -19.49
N PHE A 41 -3.24 15.35 -18.99
CA PHE A 41 -2.25 15.84 -18.03
C PHE A 41 -2.40 15.17 -16.66
N LYS A 42 -3.63 14.97 -16.21
CA LYS A 42 -3.93 14.19 -15.00
C LYS A 42 -3.41 12.77 -15.12
N LEU A 43 -3.63 12.11 -16.26
CA LEU A 43 -3.16 10.75 -16.51
C LEU A 43 -1.64 10.69 -16.47
N LEU A 44 -0.93 11.60 -17.15
CA LEU A 44 0.53 11.65 -17.13
C LEU A 44 1.10 11.81 -15.71
N THR A 45 0.44 12.62 -14.87
CA THR A 45 0.86 12.81 -13.48
C THR A 45 0.64 11.55 -12.66
N THR A 46 -0.49 10.85 -12.85
CA THR A 46 -0.74 9.56 -12.20
C THR A 46 0.26 8.50 -12.65
N GLU A 47 0.52 8.40 -13.96
CA GLU A 47 1.49 7.45 -14.52
C GLU A 47 2.92 7.71 -14.03
N PHE A 48 3.30 8.98 -13.84
CA PHE A 48 4.59 9.34 -13.26
C PHE A 48 4.75 8.76 -11.84
N TRP A 49 3.76 8.97 -10.96
CA TRP A 49 3.80 8.45 -9.60
C TRP A 49 3.72 6.92 -9.57
N ALA A 50 2.86 6.32 -10.41
CA ALA A 50 2.76 4.87 -10.55
C ALA A 50 4.11 4.27 -10.99
N THR A 51 4.82 4.91 -11.94
CA THR A 51 6.14 4.45 -12.39
C THR A 51 7.16 4.43 -11.24
N ILE A 52 7.17 5.47 -10.41
CA ILE A 52 8.03 5.53 -9.21
C ILE A 52 7.64 4.44 -8.22
N GLU A 53 6.34 4.30 -7.93
CA GLU A 53 5.80 3.28 -7.04
C GLU A 53 6.24 1.87 -7.49
N TRP A 54 6.15 1.57 -8.79
CA TRP A 54 6.57 0.28 -9.36
C TRP A 54 8.02 -0.07 -9.07
N MET A 55 8.92 0.92 -8.95
CA MET A 55 10.32 0.68 -8.58
C MET A 55 10.47 0.09 -7.17
N PHE A 56 9.49 0.29 -6.29
CA PHE A 56 9.45 -0.24 -4.93
C PHE A 56 8.54 -1.46 -4.80
N VAL A 57 7.42 -1.51 -5.51
CA VAL A 57 6.47 -2.64 -5.54
C VAL A 57 7.15 -3.93 -6.00
N ILE A 58 7.95 -3.88 -7.07
CA ILE A 58 8.63 -5.06 -7.60
C ILE A 58 9.60 -5.69 -6.58
N PRO A 59 10.57 -4.95 -6.01
CA PRO A 59 11.45 -5.51 -4.99
C PRO A 59 10.69 -5.88 -3.70
N ALA A 60 9.68 -5.13 -3.29
CA ALA A 60 8.86 -5.47 -2.11
C ALA A 60 8.19 -6.84 -2.28
N ASN A 61 7.56 -7.09 -3.43
CA ASN A 61 6.94 -8.38 -3.72
C ASN A 61 7.97 -9.51 -3.82
N ARG A 62 9.12 -9.28 -4.46
CA ARG A 62 10.19 -10.31 -4.55
C ARG A 62 10.74 -10.69 -3.17
N ILE A 63 10.93 -9.71 -2.30
CA ILE A 63 11.45 -9.94 -0.96
C ILE A 63 10.38 -10.57 -0.06
N GLY A 64 9.13 -10.09 -0.14
CA GLY A 64 8.00 -10.67 0.60
C GLY A 64 7.81 -12.15 0.30
N ASN A 65 7.96 -12.56 -0.97
CA ASN A 65 7.89 -13.97 -1.41
C ASN A 65 8.94 -14.89 -0.78
N THR A 66 9.94 -14.35 -0.07
CA THR A 66 10.92 -15.18 0.64
C THR A 66 10.45 -15.64 2.03
N PHE A 67 9.42 -15.00 2.61
CA PHE A 67 8.93 -15.31 3.95
C PHE A 67 7.40 -15.26 4.12
N LEU A 68 6.66 -14.74 3.14
CA LEU A 68 5.19 -14.77 3.05
C LEU A 68 4.76 -15.61 1.86
N ASN A 69 3.56 -16.19 1.95
CA ASN A 69 2.93 -16.82 0.78
C ASN A 69 2.23 -15.76 -0.10
N PRO A 70 1.88 -16.09 -1.36
CA PRO A 70 1.29 -15.13 -2.30
C PRO A 70 0.00 -14.46 -1.78
N ALA A 71 -0.85 -15.20 -1.05
CA ALA A 71 -2.07 -14.65 -0.47
C ALA A 71 -1.75 -13.63 0.63
N GLN A 72 -0.78 -13.94 1.51
CA GLN A 72 -0.32 -13.02 2.54
C GLN A 72 0.33 -11.76 1.98
N ILE A 73 1.06 -11.87 0.87
CA ILE A 73 1.66 -10.71 0.19
C ILE A 73 0.57 -9.80 -0.35
N SER A 74 -0.39 -10.35 -1.09
CA SER A 74 -1.52 -9.58 -1.63
C SER A 74 -2.35 -8.95 -0.50
N LEU A 75 -2.61 -9.68 0.57
CA LEU A 75 -3.36 -9.15 1.72
C LEU A 75 -2.56 -8.09 2.49
N SER A 76 -1.24 -8.23 2.57
CA SER A 76 -0.38 -7.23 3.23
C SER A 76 -0.41 -5.88 2.53
N SER A 77 -0.58 -5.83 1.20
CA SER A 77 -0.74 -4.58 0.45
C SER A 77 -1.92 -3.76 0.99
N TYR A 78 -3.08 -4.40 1.18
CA TYR A 78 -4.25 -3.72 1.75
C TYR A 78 -4.01 -3.23 3.19
N VAL A 79 -3.17 -3.91 3.97
CA VAL A 79 -2.79 -3.44 5.32
C VAL A 79 -1.99 -2.13 5.20
N PHE A 80 -1.03 -2.05 4.29
CA PHE A 80 -0.26 -0.82 4.09
C PHE A 80 -1.11 0.32 3.52
N ASP A 81 -2.00 0.02 2.58
CA ASP A 81 -2.93 1.02 2.02
C ASP A 81 -3.83 1.59 3.10
N PHE A 82 -4.37 0.74 3.98
CA PHE A 82 -5.17 1.20 5.10
C PHE A 82 -4.37 2.01 6.12
N LEU A 83 -3.12 1.64 6.41
CA LEU A 83 -2.26 2.44 7.29
C LEU A 83 -1.96 3.82 6.68
N ALA A 84 -1.71 3.87 5.37
CA ALA A 84 -1.56 5.13 4.64
C ALA A 84 -2.86 5.94 4.66
N GLN A 85 -4.01 5.30 4.47
CA GLN A 85 -5.33 5.92 4.60
C GLN A 85 -5.57 6.47 6.01
N LEU A 86 -5.26 5.72 7.07
CA LEU A 86 -5.38 6.22 8.45
C LEU A 86 -4.51 7.46 8.67
N TRP A 87 -3.28 7.44 8.17
CA TRP A 87 -2.36 8.56 8.26
C TRP A 87 -2.87 9.79 7.48
N SER A 88 -3.22 9.61 6.21
CA SER A 88 -3.69 10.69 5.34
C SER A 88 -5.04 11.22 5.82
N ASN A 89 -5.99 10.38 6.22
CA ASN A 89 -7.26 10.83 6.78
C ASN A 89 -7.09 11.63 8.08
N THR A 90 -6.23 11.17 8.99
CA THR A 90 -6.04 11.82 10.30
C THR A 90 -5.29 13.12 10.20
N PHE A 91 -4.15 13.13 9.50
CA PHE A 91 -3.21 14.26 9.52
C PHE A 91 -3.33 15.17 8.30
N TRP A 92 -3.86 14.67 7.19
CA TRP A 92 -3.85 15.38 5.92
C TRP A 92 -5.25 15.83 5.48
N LEU A 93 -6.15 14.88 5.22
CA LEU A 93 -7.49 15.12 4.68
C LEU A 93 -8.51 15.52 5.75
N HIS A 94 -8.21 15.22 7.03
CA HIS A 94 -9.12 15.45 8.16
C HIS A 94 -10.51 14.81 7.93
N LEU A 95 -10.51 13.62 7.32
CA LEU A 95 -11.72 12.84 7.02
C LEU A 95 -11.88 11.72 8.06
N PRO A 96 -13.11 11.37 8.45
CA PRO A 96 -13.33 10.21 9.29
C PRO A 96 -13.10 8.92 8.47
N THR A 97 -12.24 8.04 8.97
CA THR A 97 -12.18 6.65 8.49
C THR A 97 -13.43 5.92 8.95
N THR A 98 -14.12 5.26 8.03
CA THR A 98 -15.47 4.73 8.28
C THR A 98 -15.42 3.36 8.94
N ILE A 99 -16.53 2.92 9.55
CA ILE A 99 -16.59 1.64 10.28
C ILE A 99 -16.36 0.45 9.34
N ASP A 100 -16.82 0.55 8.10
CA ASP A 100 -16.59 -0.44 7.04
C ASP A 100 -15.10 -0.60 6.70
N ASP A 101 -14.30 0.48 6.71
CA ASP A 101 -12.84 0.39 6.53
C ASP A 101 -12.19 -0.45 7.65
N TYR A 102 -12.56 -0.19 8.91
CA TYR A 102 -12.05 -0.96 10.06
C TYR A 102 -12.50 -2.42 10.03
N ALA A 103 -13.78 -2.67 9.71
CA ALA A 103 -14.31 -4.02 9.59
C ALA A 103 -13.62 -4.80 8.47
N GLY A 104 -13.38 -4.15 7.32
CA GLY A 104 -12.59 -4.69 6.22
C GLY A 104 -11.18 -5.08 6.67
N MET A 105 -10.52 -4.23 7.45
CA MET A 105 -9.18 -4.52 7.97
C MET A 105 -9.15 -5.74 8.91
N VAL A 106 -10.15 -5.88 9.78
CA VAL A 106 -10.27 -7.07 10.65
C VAL A 106 -10.42 -8.34 9.79
N LEU A 107 -11.22 -8.30 8.73
CA LEU A 107 -11.39 -9.42 7.81
C LEU A 107 -10.10 -9.76 7.05
N ILE A 108 -9.35 -8.74 6.60
CA ILE A 108 -8.05 -8.93 5.92
C ILE A 108 -7.04 -9.58 6.87
N LEU A 109 -6.90 -9.09 8.10
CA LEU A 109 -5.99 -9.66 9.09
C LEU A 109 -6.37 -11.11 9.44
N PHE A 110 -7.67 -11.38 9.57
CA PHE A 110 -8.19 -12.74 9.74
C PHE A 110 -7.86 -13.63 8.53
N GLY A 111 -8.05 -13.12 7.32
CA GLY A 111 -7.66 -13.80 6.08
C GLY A 111 -6.16 -14.11 6.01
N MET A 112 -5.29 -13.18 6.42
CA MET A 112 -3.84 -13.40 6.49
C MET A 112 -3.45 -14.48 7.49
N TYR A 113 -4.13 -14.53 8.64
CA TYR A 113 -3.95 -15.58 9.63
C TYR A 113 -4.39 -16.94 9.08
N LEU A 114 -5.56 -16.99 8.44
CA LEU A 114 -6.08 -18.20 7.82
C LEU A 114 -5.20 -18.69 6.65
N ALA A 115 -4.63 -17.78 5.87
CA ALA A 115 -3.73 -18.10 4.76
C ALA A 115 -2.46 -18.85 5.20
N LYS A 116 -2.15 -18.91 6.49
CA LYS A 116 -1.07 -19.75 7.03
C LYS A 116 -1.45 -21.23 7.04
N PHE A 117 -2.73 -21.55 7.15
CA PHE A 117 -3.22 -22.93 7.15
C PHE A 117 -3.40 -23.38 5.70
N ARG A 118 -2.66 -24.42 5.30
CA ARG A 118 -2.74 -25.09 3.98
C ARG A 118 -4.10 -25.77 3.67
N LEU A 119 -5.20 -25.36 4.33
CA LEU A 119 -6.51 -25.99 4.15
C LEU A 119 -7.01 -25.88 2.70
N LEU A 120 -6.47 -24.94 1.92
CA LEU A 120 -6.68 -24.81 0.47
C LEU A 120 -5.35 -24.57 -0.29
N GLY A 121 -4.28 -25.29 0.06
CA GLY A 121 -2.98 -25.28 -0.64
C GLY A 121 -1.77 -25.56 0.22
#